data_AF-A0A954R9A1-F1
#
_entry.id   AF-A0A954R9A1-F1
#
_cell.length_a   1.000
_cell.length_b   1.000
_cell.length_c   1.000
_cell.angle_alpha   90.00
_cell.angle_beta   90.00
_cell.angle_gamma   90.00
#
_symmetry.space_group_name_H-M   'P 1'
#
loop_
_entity.id
_entity.type
_entity.pdbx_description
1 polymer ?
#
loop_
_entity_poly.entity_id
_entity_poly.type
_entity_poly.pdbx_seq_one_letter_code
_entity_poly.pdbx_strand_id
1 'polypeptide(L)'
;HFGRGLVATPSNFGRLGEPPTHPELLDWLAVEFRDGGGRLKSLHRLIVTSAVYQQASDARDDAFAQDPENRLLWRMNRRRLEAESLRDAFLSVAGSLNPQAGGPGVHPRIRPDLLVASQRNKWPVVKREGAEHWRRSVYVYVKRQLQLPLLELFDAPNTSHSCPVRDNSLVPTQSLVLLNDEFVREQAARFADRARHDAGDDARAQVERALWIALGRPPSEQRVAEGVAFVGEQQALLEQEGMGAEAAGRAALADLCHVLMNLSEFVYVD
;
A
#
# COMPACT_ATOMS: atom_id res chain seq x y z
N HIS A 1 -14.75 2.52 -6.30
CA HIS A 1 -14.51 3.66 -7.21
C HIS A 1 -14.03 4.88 -6.43
N PHE A 2 -14.85 5.47 -5.55
CA PHE A 2 -14.55 6.74 -4.87
C PHE A 2 -14.21 6.62 -3.37
N GLY A 3 -13.89 5.40 -2.90
CA GLY A 3 -13.64 5.10 -1.47
C GLY A 3 -14.92 4.91 -0.66
N ARG A 4 -15.91 5.82 -0.79
CA ARG A 4 -17.24 5.73 -0.16
C ARG A 4 -18.31 5.40 -1.23
N GLY A 5 -19.27 4.55 -0.87
CA GLY A 5 -20.42 4.26 -1.73
C GLY A 5 -21.41 5.44 -1.77
N LEU A 6 -22.29 5.49 -2.78
CA LEU A 6 -23.39 6.46 -2.82
C LEU A 6 -24.30 6.29 -1.59
N VAL A 7 -24.53 5.05 -1.19
CA VAL A 7 -25.06 4.68 0.13
C VAL A 7 -23.87 4.30 1.01
N ALA A 8 -23.67 5.01 2.12
CA ALA A 8 -22.52 4.79 3.00
C ALA A 8 -22.60 3.47 3.77
N THR A 9 -23.81 2.92 3.93
CA THR A 9 -24.09 1.68 4.68
C THR A 9 -24.48 0.53 3.74
N PRO A 10 -23.54 -0.06 2.98
CA PRO A 10 -23.86 -1.02 1.91
C PRO A 10 -24.51 -2.32 2.39
N SER A 11 -24.44 -2.65 3.68
CA SER A 11 -25.07 -3.83 4.27
C SER A 11 -26.26 -3.53 5.18
N ASN A 12 -26.65 -2.26 5.33
CA ASN A 12 -27.77 -1.87 6.19
C ASN A 12 -28.81 -1.12 5.35
N PHE A 13 -29.82 -1.85 4.90
CA PHE A 13 -30.97 -1.33 4.15
C PHE A 13 -32.18 -1.05 5.05
N GLY A 14 -32.01 -1.12 6.38
CA GLY A 14 -33.06 -0.86 7.35
C GLY A 14 -33.18 0.63 7.71
N ARG A 15 -34.02 0.93 8.71
CA ARG A 15 -34.22 2.32 9.20
C ARG A 15 -32.98 2.96 9.82
N LEU A 16 -31.95 2.16 10.11
CA LEU A 16 -30.65 2.61 10.64
C LEU A 16 -29.60 2.79 9.52
N GLY A 17 -29.95 2.56 8.26
CA GLY A 17 -29.09 2.84 7.11
C GLY A 17 -29.11 4.33 6.75
N GLU A 18 -28.09 4.77 6.01
CA GLU A 18 -28.02 6.13 5.48
C GLU A 18 -28.70 6.22 4.10
N PRO A 19 -29.40 7.33 3.78
CA PRO A 19 -29.89 7.56 2.42
C PRO A 19 -28.73 7.79 1.45
N PRO A 20 -28.93 7.53 0.14
CA PRO A 20 -27.91 7.81 -0.86
C PRO A 20 -27.60 9.31 -0.93
N THR A 21 -26.31 9.66 -1.10
CA THR A 21 -25.89 11.05 -1.31
C THR A 21 -26.41 11.63 -2.62
N HIS A 22 -26.57 10.78 -3.64
CA HIS A 22 -27.06 11.14 -4.97
C HIS A 22 -28.15 10.14 -5.41
N PRO A 23 -29.42 10.30 -4.97
CA PRO A 23 -30.49 9.36 -5.27
C PRO A 23 -30.76 9.23 -6.78
N GLU A 24 -30.85 10.35 -7.51
CA GLU A 24 -31.12 10.34 -8.95
C GLU A 24 -30.00 9.64 -9.75
N LEU A 25 -28.74 9.83 -9.33
CA LEU A 25 -27.60 9.14 -9.93
C LEU A 25 -27.67 7.63 -9.68
N LEU A 26 -28.04 7.23 -8.45
CA LEU A 26 -28.18 5.81 -8.12
C LEU A 26 -29.29 5.16 -8.96
N ASP A 27 -30.42 5.82 -9.11
CA ASP A 27 -31.54 5.35 -9.94
C ASP A 27 -31.13 5.23 -11.41
N TRP A 28 -30.43 6.24 -11.94
CA TRP A 28 -29.92 6.22 -13.30
C TRP A 28 -28.92 5.07 -13.51
N LEU A 29 -27.97 4.86 -12.60
CA LEU A 29 -27.01 3.75 -12.67
C LEU A 29 -27.71 2.38 -12.60
N ALA A 30 -28.80 2.27 -11.83
CA ALA A 30 -29.59 1.05 -11.75
C ALA A 30 -30.31 0.74 -13.09
N VAL A 31 -30.85 1.77 -13.76
CA VAL A 31 -31.45 1.64 -15.10
C VAL A 31 -30.39 1.25 -16.13
N GLU A 32 -29.24 1.92 -16.16
CA GLU A 32 -28.12 1.57 -17.05
C GLU A 32 -27.63 0.14 -16.84
N PHE A 33 -27.55 -0.31 -15.59
CA PHE A 33 -27.17 -1.68 -15.27
C PHE A 33 -28.18 -2.70 -15.78
N ARG A 34 -29.48 -2.46 -15.55
CA ARG A 34 -30.57 -3.32 -16.03
C ARG A 34 -30.60 -3.38 -17.56
N ASP A 35 -30.63 -2.24 -18.22
CA ASP A 35 -30.78 -2.12 -19.67
C ASP A 35 -29.50 -2.57 -20.40
N GLY A 36 -28.34 -2.44 -19.76
CA GLY A 36 -27.05 -3.00 -20.20
C GLY A 36 -26.89 -4.51 -20.04
N GLY A 37 -27.93 -5.22 -19.57
CA GLY A 37 -27.99 -6.67 -19.41
C GLY A 37 -27.33 -7.19 -18.13
N GLY A 38 -27.26 -6.38 -17.07
CA GLY A 38 -26.70 -6.77 -15.78
C GLY A 38 -25.18 -6.98 -15.78
N ARG A 39 -24.45 -6.38 -16.73
CA ARG A 39 -23.01 -6.58 -16.89
C ARG A 39 -22.20 -5.60 -16.03
N LEU A 40 -21.65 -6.10 -14.92
CA LEU A 40 -20.81 -5.31 -14.00
C LEU A 40 -19.62 -4.62 -14.70
N LYS A 41 -18.97 -5.28 -15.66
CA LYS A 41 -17.84 -4.67 -16.41
C LYS A 41 -18.25 -3.41 -17.16
N SER A 42 -19.46 -3.37 -17.71
CA SER A 42 -19.98 -2.18 -18.41
C SER A 42 -20.24 -1.04 -17.43
N LEU A 43 -20.85 -1.34 -16.28
CA LEU A 43 -21.08 -0.36 -15.22
C LEU A 43 -19.77 0.19 -14.66
N HIS A 44 -18.78 -0.66 -14.38
CA HIS A 44 -17.46 -0.23 -13.95
C HIS A 44 -16.81 0.68 -14.99
N ARG A 45 -16.84 0.30 -16.28
CA ARG A 45 -16.31 1.12 -17.37
C ARG A 45 -16.95 2.51 -17.36
N LEU A 46 -18.28 2.58 -17.34
CA LEU A 46 -19.04 3.83 -17.30
C LEU A 46 -18.58 4.75 -16.16
N ILE A 47 -18.40 4.19 -14.96
CA ILE A 47 -17.94 4.95 -13.80
C ILE A 47 -16.49 5.40 -13.98
N VAL A 48 -15.57 4.50 -14.36
CA VAL A 48 -14.13 4.85 -14.44
C VAL A 48 -13.76 5.74 -15.63
N THR A 49 -14.63 5.85 -16.62
CA THR A 49 -14.48 6.79 -17.74
C THR A 49 -15.27 8.09 -17.56
N SER A 50 -15.94 8.28 -16.41
CA SER A 50 -16.67 9.51 -16.12
C SER A 50 -15.70 10.67 -15.81
N ALA A 51 -16.12 11.89 -16.14
CA ALA A 51 -15.36 13.10 -15.79
C ALA A 51 -15.13 13.20 -14.26
N VAL A 52 -16.08 12.72 -13.46
CA VAL A 52 -15.98 12.72 -11.98
C VAL A 52 -14.89 11.77 -11.48
N TYR A 53 -14.75 10.59 -12.09
CA TYR A 53 -13.68 9.65 -11.71
C TYR A 53 -12.29 10.12 -12.14
N GLN A 54 -12.21 10.91 -13.21
CA GLN A 54 -10.95 11.41 -13.77
C GLN A 54 -10.50 12.75 -13.19
N GLN A 55 -11.18 13.27 -12.17
CA GLN A 55 -10.77 14.50 -11.49
C GLN A 55 -9.45 14.30 -10.75
N ALA A 56 -8.69 15.39 -10.57
CA ALA A 56 -7.52 15.39 -9.70
C ALA A 56 -7.91 15.37 -8.22
N SER A 57 -6.97 14.96 -7.37
CA SER A 57 -7.15 14.94 -5.91
C SER A 57 -6.81 16.28 -5.22
N ASP A 58 -6.49 17.32 -5.99
CA ASP A 58 -6.11 18.65 -5.51
C ASP A 58 -7.23 19.30 -4.69
N ALA A 59 -6.84 19.94 -3.58
CA ALA A 59 -7.77 20.66 -2.73
C ALA A 59 -8.09 22.03 -3.33
N ARG A 60 -9.34 22.44 -3.16
CA ARG A 60 -9.83 23.77 -3.52
C ARG A 60 -10.49 24.39 -2.29
N ASP A 61 -10.02 25.55 -1.86
CA ASP A 61 -10.47 26.17 -0.60
C ASP A 61 -11.98 26.50 -0.60
N ASP A 62 -12.50 26.95 -1.75
CA ASP A 62 -13.92 27.31 -1.91
C ASP A 62 -14.86 26.10 -1.80
N ALA A 63 -14.46 24.97 -2.36
CA ALA A 63 -15.21 23.71 -2.30
C ALA A 63 -15.03 23.02 -0.94
N PHE A 64 -13.81 23.04 -0.39
CA PHE A 64 -13.51 22.47 0.92
C PHE A 64 -14.31 23.15 2.04
N ALA A 65 -14.51 24.47 1.96
CA ALA A 65 -15.32 25.21 2.93
C ALA A 65 -16.80 24.78 2.93
N GLN A 66 -17.32 24.30 1.79
CA GLN A 66 -18.72 23.90 1.63
C GLN A 66 -18.95 22.40 1.85
N ASP A 67 -18.00 21.57 1.42
CA ASP A 67 -18.07 20.10 1.49
C ASP A 67 -16.70 19.51 1.86
N PRO A 68 -16.30 19.61 3.15
CA PRO A 68 -15.01 19.10 3.62
C PRO A 68 -14.85 17.59 3.44
N GLU A 69 -15.95 16.83 3.52
CA GLU A 69 -15.99 15.37 3.36
C GLU A 69 -15.98 14.92 1.90
N ASN A 70 -16.02 15.86 0.94
CA ASN A 70 -16.08 15.58 -0.49
C ASN A 70 -17.25 14.63 -0.86
N ARG A 71 -18.41 14.83 -0.21
CA ARG A 71 -19.64 14.06 -0.48
C ARG A 71 -20.19 14.33 -1.87
N LEU A 72 -19.96 15.53 -2.42
CA LEU A 72 -20.37 15.98 -3.75
C LEU A 72 -19.37 15.63 -4.85
N LEU A 73 -18.25 14.96 -4.52
CA LEU A 73 -17.24 14.50 -5.46
C LEU A 73 -16.66 15.63 -6.33
N TRP A 74 -16.33 16.76 -5.69
CA TRP A 74 -15.71 17.94 -6.33
C TRP A 74 -14.20 17.77 -6.57
N ARG A 75 -13.63 16.67 -6.08
CA ARG A 75 -12.27 16.16 -6.40
C ARG A 75 -12.21 14.65 -6.26
N MET A 76 -11.13 14.03 -6.69
CA MET A 76 -10.85 12.63 -6.36
C MET A 76 -10.40 12.49 -4.89
N ASN A 77 -10.83 11.41 -4.24
CA ASN A 77 -10.42 11.11 -2.88
C ASN A 77 -9.09 10.37 -2.89
N ARG A 78 -8.10 10.92 -2.19
CA ARG A 78 -6.87 10.19 -1.89
C ARG A 78 -7.22 8.89 -1.19
N ARG A 79 -6.67 7.79 -1.70
CA ARG A 79 -6.97 6.45 -1.20
C ARG A 79 -5.71 5.83 -0.65
N ARG A 80 -5.75 5.41 0.61
CA ARG A 80 -4.68 4.59 1.17
C ARG A 80 -4.68 3.23 0.50
N LEU A 81 -3.51 2.69 0.21
CA LEU A 81 -3.37 1.29 -0.20
C LEU A 81 -3.95 0.38 0.89
N GLU A 82 -4.74 -0.60 0.47
CA GLU A 82 -5.22 -1.67 1.35
C GLU A 82 -4.03 -2.55 1.78
N ALA A 83 -4.16 -3.22 2.93
CA ALA A 83 -3.14 -4.12 3.49
C ALA A 83 -2.40 -4.99 2.44
N GLU A 84 -3.15 -5.71 1.61
CA GLU A 84 -2.61 -6.61 0.59
C GLU A 84 -1.85 -5.85 -0.51
N SER A 85 -2.40 -4.69 -0.92
CA SER A 85 -1.79 -3.83 -1.93
C SER A 85 -0.52 -3.17 -1.41
N LEU A 86 -0.49 -2.78 -0.12
CA LEU A 86 0.67 -2.20 0.52
C LEU A 86 1.82 -3.21 0.62
N ARG A 87 1.53 -4.44 1.08
CA ARG A 87 2.52 -5.52 1.10
C ARG A 87 3.04 -5.82 -0.30
N ASP A 88 2.15 -5.90 -1.29
CA ASP A 88 2.53 -6.13 -2.69
C ASP A 88 3.36 -4.97 -3.26
N ALA A 89 3.09 -3.73 -2.84
CA ALA A 89 3.87 -2.55 -3.23
C ALA A 89 5.31 -2.64 -2.70
N PHE A 90 5.51 -3.04 -1.42
CA PHE A 90 6.86 -3.25 -0.87
C PHE A 90 7.65 -4.29 -1.70
N LEU A 91 7.01 -5.42 -2.02
CA LEU A 91 7.63 -6.46 -2.86
C LEU A 91 7.92 -5.97 -4.28
N SER A 92 7.02 -5.15 -4.84
CA SER A 92 7.13 -4.63 -6.19
C SER A 92 8.29 -3.64 -6.34
N VAL A 93 8.41 -2.68 -5.42
CA VAL A 93 9.52 -1.70 -5.47
C VAL A 93 10.86 -2.35 -5.14
N ALA A 94 10.87 -3.32 -4.21
CA ALA A 94 12.04 -4.14 -3.92
C ALA A 94 12.48 -5.06 -5.08
N GLY A 95 11.63 -5.26 -6.09
CA GLY A 95 11.90 -6.20 -7.19
C GLY A 95 11.87 -7.67 -6.78
N SER A 96 11.30 -7.97 -5.61
CA SER A 96 11.23 -9.32 -5.03
C SER A 96 9.89 -10.02 -5.29
N LEU A 97 8.88 -9.28 -5.77
CA LEU A 97 7.55 -9.82 -6.05
C LEU A 97 7.61 -10.98 -7.06
N ASN A 98 7.17 -12.15 -6.62
CA ASN A 98 6.96 -13.30 -7.48
C ASN A 98 5.56 -13.21 -8.13
N PRO A 99 5.48 -13.03 -9.47
CA PRO A 99 4.22 -12.84 -10.19
C PRO A 99 3.50 -14.15 -10.54
N GLN A 100 4.03 -15.32 -10.15
CA GLN A 100 3.45 -16.61 -10.50
C GLN A 100 1.97 -16.68 -10.08
N ALA A 101 1.10 -16.97 -11.04
CA ALA A 101 -0.32 -17.14 -10.82
C ALA A 101 -0.68 -18.61 -10.57
N GLY A 102 -1.72 -18.83 -9.75
CA GLY A 102 -2.23 -20.17 -9.41
C GLY A 102 -1.37 -20.92 -8.39
N GLY A 103 -1.58 -22.23 -8.24
CA GLY A 103 -0.81 -23.05 -7.28
C GLY A 103 -1.18 -22.82 -5.81
N PRO A 104 -0.49 -23.51 -4.87
CA PRO A 104 -0.79 -23.48 -3.45
C PRO A 104 -0.50 -22.10 -2.83
N GLY A 105 -1.20 -21.78 -1.75
CA GLY A 105 -0.93 -20.59 -0.96
C GLY A 105 0.41 -20.64 -0.24
N VAL A 106 0.87 -19.48 0.23
CA VAL A 106 2.17 -19.29 0.89
C VAL A 106 2.02 -18.92 2.35
N HIS A 107 3.05 -19.20 3.12
CA HIS A 107 3.10 -18.90 4.55
C HIS A 107 4.28 -17.97 4.83
N PRO A 108 4.13 -16.63 4.66
CA PRO A 108 5.16 -15.67 5.04
C PRO A 108 5.56 -15.83 6.51
N ARG A 109 6.73 -15.31 6.85
CA ARG A 109 7.26 -15.34 8.20
C ARG A 109 6.33 -14.60 9.14
N ILE A 110 5.98 -15.27 10.23
CA ILE A 110 5.33 -14.70 11.40
C ILE A 110 6.27 -14.93 12.57
N ARG A 111 6.39 -13.93 13.45
CA ARG A 111 7.25 -14.03 14.61
C ARG A 111 6.87 -15.25 15.48
N PRO A 112 7.86 -16.03 15.98
CA PRO A 112 7.58 -17.28 16.70
C PRO A 112 6.66 -17.14 17.92
N ASP A 113 6.71 -16.01 18.63
CA ASP A 113 5.86 -15.72 19.79
C ASP A 113 4.36 -15.64 19.43
N LEU A 114 4.04 -15.21 18.21
CA LEU A 114 2.67 -15.14 17.71
C LEU A 114 2.15 -16.50 17.21
N LEU A 115 3.04 -17.45 16.94
CA LEU A 115 2.67 -18.78 16.46
C LEU A 115 2.08 -19.69 17.56
N VAL A 116 2.18 -19.29 18.82
CA VAL A 116 1.60 -20.02 19.96
C VAL A 116 0.07 -20.19 19.81
N ALA A 117 -0.59 -19.21 19.19
CA ALA A 117 -2.02 -19.25 18.89
C ALA A 117 -2.39 -20.32 17.84
N SER A 118 -1.42 -20.79 17.06
CA SER A 118 -1.63 -21.72 15.95
C SER A 118 -1.43 -23.19 16.37
N GLN A 119 -2.42 -23.79 17.05
CA GLN A 119 -2.28 -25.16 17.59
C GLN A 119 -2.57 -26.31 16.60
N ARG A 120 -3.58 -26.18 15.73
CA ARG A 120 -3.90 -27.15 14.65
C ARG A 120 -3.51 -26.58 13.29
N ASN A 121 -3.04 -27.41 12.33
CA ASN A 121 -2.48 -26.96 11.05
C ASN A 121 -1.47 -25.83 11.26
N LYS A 122 -0.36 -26.16 11.92
CA LYS A 122 0.61 -25.19 12.43
C LYS A 122 1.18 -24.38 11.28
N TRP A 123 1.15 -23.05 11.43
CA TRP A 123 1.89 -22.17 10.55
C TRP A 123 3.38 -22.53 10.67
N PRO A 124 4.11 -22.69 9.55
CA PRO A 124 5.51 -23.08 9.58
C PRO A 124 6.38 -21.99 10.21
N VAL A 125 7.42 -22.38 10.94
CA VAL A 125 8.43 -21.43 11.43
C VAL A 125 9.38 -21.13 10.27
N VAL A 126 9.24 -19.94 9.70
CA VAL A 126 10.11 -19.45 8.62
C VAL A 126 11.19 -18.55 9.23
N LYS A 127 12.46 -18.92 9.08
CA LYS A 127 13.58 -18.08 9.57
C LYS A 127 13.94 -16.96 8.60
N ARG A 128 13.93 -17.27 7.31
CA ARG A 128 14.26 -16.36 6.22
C ARG A 128 13.28 -16.55 5.09
N GLU A 129 12.77 -15.45 4.56
CA GLU A 129 11.89 -15.48 3.40
C GLU A 129 12.66 -15.54 2.08
N GLY A 130 11.97 -15.98 1.03
CA GLY A 130 12.49 -16.15 -0.32
C GLY A 130 11.40 -15.93 -1.37
N ALA A 131 11.72 -16.17 -2.64
CA ALA A 131 10.81 -15.96 -3.77
C ALA A 131 9.50 -16.78 -3.66
N GLU A 132 9.55 -17.91 -2.97
CA GLU A 132 8.40 -18.75 -2.63
C GLU A 132 7.46 -18.09 -1.61
N HIS A 133 7.94 -17.17 -0.77
CA HIS A 133 7.16 -16.43 0.22
C HIS A 133 6.68 -15.07 -0.31
N TRP A 134 7.43 -14.45 -1.22
CA TRP A 134 7.16 -13.12 -1.79
C TRP A 134 6.18 -13.12 -2.96
N ARG A 135 5.15 -13.97 -2.86
CA ARG A 135 4.03 -13.95 -3.80
C ARG A 135 3.06 -12.83 -3.45
N ARG A 136 2.25 -12.45 -4.45
CA ARG A 136 1.13 -11.53 -4.28
C ARG A 136 0.30 -11.92 -3.06
N SER A 137 -0.15 -10.95 -2.29
CA SER A 137 -0.79 -11.14 -0.99
C SER A 137 -2.10 -11.93 -1.08
N VAL A 138 -2.73 -11.97 -2.27
CA VAL A 138 -3.87 -12.86 -2.57
C VAL A 138 -3.56 -14.36 -2.40
N TYR A 139 -2.29 -14.75 -2.47
CA TYR A 139 -1.84 -16.13 -2.25
C TYR A 139 -1.41 -16.41 -0.82
N VAL A 140 -1.42 -15.41 0.07
CA VAL A 140 -1.08 -15.62 1.49
C VAL A 140 -2.16 -16.50 2.12
N TYR A 141 -1.74 -17.57 2.76
CA TYR A 141 -2.65 -18.48 3.44
C TYR A 141 -3.39 -17.74 4.55
N VAL A 142 -4.72 -17.80 4.53
CA VAL A 142 -5.56 -17.16 5.54
C VAL A 142 -6.05 -18.23 6.51
N LYS A 143 -5.58 -18.13 7.75
CA LYS A 143 -6.07 -18.96 8.85
C LYS A 143 -7.02 -18.15 9.73
N ARG A 144 -8.21 -18.69 10.01
CA ARG A 144 -9.26 -17.97 10.76
C ARG A 144 -8.83 -17.41 12.13
N GLN A 145 -7.83 -18.01 12.76
CA GLN A 145 -7.32 -17.62 14.08
C GLN A 145 -5.93 -16.99 14.02
N LEU A 146 -5.35 -16.83 12.84
CA LEU A 146 -4.01 -16.26 12.65
C LEU A 146 -3.93 -15.61 11.28
N GLN A 147 -4.02 -14.28 11.25
CA GLN A 147 -3.75 -13.49 10.06
C GLN A 147 -2.28 -13.07 10.07
N LEU A 148 -1.76 -12.68 8.90
CA LEU A 148 -0.43 -12.08 8.83
C LEU A 148 -0.48 -10.75 9.60
N PRO A 149 0.35 -10.53 10.64
CA PRO A 149 0.23 -9.36 11.52
C PRO A 149 0.30 -8.01 10.77
N LEU A 150 1.13 -7.93 9.73
CA LEU A 150 1.18 -6.75 8.87
C LEU A 150 -0.15 -6.48 8.17
N LEU A 151 -0.86 -7.51 7.71
CA LEU A 151 -2.14 -7.32 7.03
C LEU A 151 -3.22 -6.89 8.03
N GLU A 152 -3.25 -7.53 9.20
CA GLU A 152 -4.19 -7.21 10.27
C GLU A 152 -4.04 -5.76 10.75
N LEU A 153 -2.80 -5.31 10.98
CA LEU A 153 -2.51 -3.94 11.42
C LEU A 153 -2.95 -2.87 10.40
N PHE A 154 -2.96 -3.21 9.11
CA PHE A 154 -3.38 -2.35 8.01
C PHE A 154 -4.83 -2.61 7.56
N ASP A 155 -5.68 -3.03 8.50
CA ASP A 155 -7.13 -3.15 8.34
C ASP A 155 -7.54 -4.22 7.30
N ALA A 156 -6.82 -5.33 7.23
CA ALA A 156 -7.30 -6.51 6.50
C ALA A 156 -8.61 -7.04 7.11
N PRO A 157 -9.57 -7.52 6.31
CA PRO A 157 -10.86 -7.95 6.82
C PRO A 157 -10.71 -9.07 7.84
N ASN A 158 -11.49 -8.98 8.90
CA ASN A 158 -11.55 -10.05 9.91
C ASN A 158 -12.09 -11.34 9.27
N THR A 159 -11.50 -12.48 9.62
CA THR A 159 -11.85 -13.78 9.04
C THR A 159 -13.01 -14.50 9.75
N SER A 160 -13.52 -13.91 10.83
CA SER A 160 -14.59 -14.47 11.67
C SER A 160 -15.91 -13.69 11.58
N HIS A 161 -15.89 -12.47 11.04
CA HIS A 161 -17.08 -11.62 10.88
C HIS A 161 -17.22 -11.13 9.44
N SER A 162 -18.44 -10.79 9.03
CA SER A 162 -18.67 -10.15 7.73
C SER A 162 -18.10 -8.73 7.75
N CYS A 163 -17.42 -8.34 6.67
CA CYS A 163 -16.82 -7.02 6.49
C CYS A 163 -17.50 -6.34 5.28
N PRO A 164 -18.57 -5.54 5.50
CA PRO A 164 -19.30 -4.90 4.41
C PRO A 164 -18.58 -3.66 3.86
N VAL A 165 -17.70 -3.06 4.66
CA VAL A 165 -16.85 -1.92 4.33
C VAL A 165 -15.48 -2.20 4.97
N ARG A 166 -14.41 -1.91 4.23
CA ARG A 166 -13.06 -1.95 4.78
C ARG A 166 -12.74 -0.61 5.41
N ASP A 167 -12.41 -0.63 6.69
CA ASP A 167 -11.96 0.55 7.39
C ASP A 167 -10.55 0.94 6.96
N ASN A 168 -10.22 2.21 7.17
CA ASN A 168 -8.91 2.75 6.89
C ASN A 168 -8.44 3.55 8.11
N SER A 169 -7.80 2.85 9.04
CA SER A 169 -7.34 3.42 10.29
C SER A 169 -6.04 4.19 10.09
N LEU A 170 -5.90 5.32 10.77
CA LEU A 170 -4.66 6.10 10.84
C LEU A 170 -4.15 6.13 12.27
N VAL A 171 -3.41 5.07 12.63
CA VAL A 171 -2.87 4.89 13.97
C VAL A 171 -1.34 4.95 13.95
N PRO A 172 -0.69 5.64 14.92
CA PRO A 172 0.78 5.73 14.97
C PRO A 172 1.47 4.36 15.01
N THR A 173 0.80 3.32 15.52
CA THR A 173 1.31 1.96 15.57
C THR A 173 1.59 1.38 14.18
N GLN A 174 0.84 1.77 13.15
CA GLN A 174 1.11 1.37 11.76
C GLN A 174 2.47 1.86 11.29
N SER A 175 2.76 3.16 11.46
CA SER A 175 4.06 3.75 11.11
C SER A 175 5.19 3.16 11.94
N LEU A 176 4.97 2.96 13.25
CA LEU A 176 5.97 2.35 14.12
C LEU A 176 6.32 0.92 13.69
N VAL A 177 5.34 0.13 13.25
CA VAL A 177 5.60 -1.22 12.73
C VAL A 177 6.36 -1.15 11.42
N LEU A 178 6.00 -0.30 10.46
CA LEU A 178 6.78 -0.18 9.22
C LEU A 178 8.25 0.23 9.45
N LEU A 179 8.52 1.01 10.49
CA LEU A 179 9.90 1.36 10.89
C LEU A 179 10.68 0.19 11.52
N ASN A 180 10.00 -0.75 12.18
CA ASN A 180 10.67 -1.79 12.96
C ASN A 180 10.51 -3.20 12.39
N ASP A 181 9.63 -3.39 11.42
CA ASP A 181 9.31 -4.70 10.86
C ASP A 181 10.47 -5.24 10.01
N GLU A 182 10.88 -6.47 10.32
CA GLU A 182 12.02 -7.12 9.68
C GLU A 182 11.76 -7.35 8.18
N PHE A 183 10.52 -7.67 7.78
CA PHE A 183 10.17 -7.85 6.38
C PHE A 183 10.31 -6.51 5.63
N VAL A 184 9.83 -5.40 6.18
CA VAL A 184 9.96 -4.08 5.54
C VAL A 184 11.44 -3.69 5.39
N ARG A 185 12.26 -3.89 6.42
CA ARG A 185 13.71 -3.61 6.36
C ARG A 185 14.44 -4.49 5.33
N GLU A 186 14.10 -5.78 5.25
CA GLU A 186 14.65 -6.67 4.23
C GLU A 186 14.26 -6.24 2.80
N GLN A 187 13.01 -5.80 2.61
CA GLN A 187 12.57 -5.28 1.32
C GLN A 187 13.24 -3.95 0.98
N ALA A 188 13.49 -3.07 1.97
CA ALA A 188 14.22 -1.82 1.76
C ALA A 188 15.68 -2.07 1.31
N ALA A 189 16.37 -3.04 1.91
CA ALA A 189 17.70 -3.45 1.47
C ALA A 189 17.70 -3.98 0.02
N ARG A 190 16.71 -4.80 -0.34
CA ARG A 190 16.55 -5.27 -1.74
C ARG A 190 16.21 -4.14 -2.69
N PHE A 191 15.44 -3.17 -2.24
CA PHE A 191 15.11 -1.99 -3.01
C PHE A 191 16.37 -1.15 -3.31
N ALA A 192 17.24 -0.95 -2.32
CA ALA A 192 18.54 -0.30 -2.53
C ALA A 192 19.41 -1.08 -3.52
N ASP A 193 19.47 -2.42 -3.41
CA ASP A 193 20.21 -3.25 -4.37
C ASP A 193 19.70 -3.08 -5.80
N ARG A 194 18.38 -3.01 -5.98
CA ARG A 194 17.77 -2.74 -7.28
C ARG A 194 18.13 -1.35 -7.80
N ALA A 195 18.07 -0.31 -6.97
CA ALA A 195 18.42 1.04 -7.37
C ALA A 195 19.89 1.13 -7.81
N ARG A 196 20.81 0.47 -7.09
CA ARG A 196 22.23 0.34 -7.47
C ARG A 196 22.41 -0.42 -8.77
N HIS A 197 21.71 -1.53 -8.95
CA HIS A 197 21.79 -2.31 -10.18
C HIS A 197 21.34 -1.49 -11.40
N ASP A 198 20.25 -0.74 -11.27
CA ASP A 198 19.67 0.06 -12.36
C ASP A 198 20.50 1.32 -12.69
N ALA A 199 21.18 1.93 -11.70
CA ALA A 199 21.86 3.22 -11.84
C ALA A 199 23.40 3.16 -11.81
N GLY A 200 24.00 1.99 -11.53
CA GLY A 200 25.45 1.85 -11.39
C GLY A 200 25.97 2.49 -10.11
N ASP A 201 27.18 3.05 -10.14
CA ASP A 201 27.90 3.57 -8.96
C ASP A 201 27.66 5.07 -8.69
N ASP A 202 26.84 5.75 -9.50
CA ASP A 202 26.50 7.17 -9.26
C ASP A 202 25.42 7.31 -8.18
N ALA A 203 25.82 7.83 -7.02
CA ALA A 203 24.93 8.07 -5.88
C ALA A 203 23.71 8.94 -6.24
N ARG A 204 23.88 9.97 -7.09
CA ARG A 204 22.77 10.83 -7.50
C ARG A 204 21.78 10.06 -8.36
N ALA A 205 22.28 9.30 -9.33
CA ALA A 205 21.44 8.46 -10.18
C ALA A 205 20.72 7.35 -9.37
N GLN A 206 21.37 6.77 -8.36
CA GLN A 206 20.75 5.79 -7.45
C GLN A 206 19.58 6.40 -6.66
N VAL A 207 19.76 7.60 -6.10
CA VAL A 207 18.71 8.33 -5.37
C VAL A 207 17.55 8.69 -6.29
N GLU A 208 17.84 9.24 -7.47
CA GLU A 208 16.82 9.57 -8.47
C GLU A 208 16.02 8.32 -8.89
N ARG A 209 16.72 7.20 -9.11
CA ARG A 209 16.11 5.92 -9.46
C ARG A 209 15.21 5.38 -8.34
N ALA A 210 15.66 5.43 -7.09
CA ALA A 210 14.87 5.01 -5.94
C ALA A 210 13.60 5.86 -5.80
N LEU A 211 13.72 7.19 -5.90
CA LEU A 211 12.55 8.09 -5.85
C LEU A 211 11.55 7.78 -6.97
N TRP A 212 12.04 7.55 -8.19
CA TRP A 212 11.18 7.23 -9.34
C TRP A 212 10.44 5.91 -9.16
N ILE A 213 11.13 4.85 -8.71
CA ILE A 213 10.51 3.55 -8.45
C ILE A 213 9.47 3.65 -7.32
N ALA A 214 9.78 4.35 -6.23
CA ALA A 214 8.91 4.45 -5.05
C ALA A 214 7.64 5.25 -5.34
N LEU A 215 7.76 6.37 -6.07
CA LEU A 215 6.67 7.34 -6.24
C LEU A 215 5.98 7.26 -7.60
N GLY A 216 6.54 6.50 -8.56
CA GLY A 216 5.96 6.34 -9.90
C GLY A 216 5.95 7.63 -10.74
N ARG A 217 6.71 8.65 -10.35
CA ARG A 217 6.78 9.97 -11.00
C ARG A 217 8.20 10.53 -10.94
N PRO A 218 8.60 11.41 -11.88
CA PRO A 218 9.90 12.06 -11.84
C PRO A 218 10.07 12.87 -10.53
N PRO A 219 11.19 12.69 -9.80
CA PRO A 219 11.46 13.48 -8.61
C PRO A 219 11.81 14.92 -8.99
N SER A 220 11.54 15.86 -8.08
CA SER A 220 12.07 17.22 -8.21
C SER A 220 13.56 17.26 -7.89
N GLU A 221 14.27 18.22 -8.47
CA GLU A 221 15.69 18.50 -8.18
C GLU A 221 15.95 18.66 -6.68
N GLN A 222 15.03 19.33 -5.96
CA GLN A 222 15.11 19.48 -4.52
C GLN A 222 15.08 18.13 -3.79
N ARG A 223 14.17 17.21 -4.15
CA ARG A 223 14.11 15.88 -3.52
C ARG A 223 15.33 15.03 -3.80
N VAL A 224 15.88 15.13 -5.01
CA VAL A 224 17.13 14.43 -5.34
C VAL A 224 18.27 14.97 -4.47
N ALA A 225 18.40 16.29 -4.34
CA ALA A 225 19.41 16.91 -3.49
C ALA A 225 19.28 16.50 -2.00
N GLU A 226 18.06 16.52 -1.46
CA GLU A 226 17.76 16.07 -0.09
C GLU A 226 18.11 14.59 0.12
N GLY A 227 17.76 13.72 -0.84
CA GLY A 227 18.08 12.29 -0.77
C GLY A 227 19.59 12.00 -0.86
N VAL A 228 20.32 12.74 -1.71
CA VAL A 228 21.78 12.62 -1.81
C VAL A 228 22.46 13.09 -0.53
N ALA A 229 22.01 14.21 0.03
CA ALA A 229 22.53 14.70 1.31
C ALA A 229 22.30 13.68 2.43
N PHE A 230 21.07 13.14 2.53
CA PHE A 230 20.73 12.10 3.51
C PHE A 230 21.64 10.87 3.39
N VAL A 231 21.82 10.33 2.17
CA VAL A 231 22.66 9.13 1.96
C VAL A 231 24.12 9.42 2.33
N GLY A 232 24.66 10.60 1.99
CA GLY A 232 26.01 10.99 2.35
C GLY A 232 26.22 11.13 3.85
N GLU A 233 25.28 11.76 4.56
CA GLU A 233 25.32 11.91 6.02
C GLU A 233 25.21 10.55 6.73
N GLN A 234 24.31 9.67 6.28
CA GLN A 234 24.17 8.32 6.83
C GLN A 234 25.40 7.47 6.57
N GLN A 235 25.97 7.52 5.37
CA GLN A 235 27.20 6.79 5.07
C GLN A 235 28.35 7.23 6.00
N ALA A 236 28.53 8.54 6.18
CA ALA A 236 29.58 9.06 7.07
C ALA A 236 29.39 8.63 8.54
N LEU A 237 28.15 8.58 9.02
CA LEU A 237 27.84 8.08 10.37
C LEU A 237 28.22 6.60 10.51
N LEU A 238 27.80 5.76 9.56
CA LEU A 238 28.07 4.32 9.58
C LEU A 238 29.57 4.01 9.44
N GLU A 239 30.31 4.81 8.68
CA GLU A 239 31.78 4.72 8.62
C GLU A 239 32.44 5.06 9.96
N GLN A 240 31.95 6.07 10.67
CA GLN A 240 32.43 6.42 12.02
C GLN A 240 32.15 5.31 13.04
N GLU A 241 31.06 4.56 12.86
CA GLU A 241 30.75 3.36 13.65
C GLU A 241 31.60 2.13 13.27
N GLY A 242 32.54 2.28 12.33
CA GLY A 242 33.50 1.25 11.94
C GLY A 242 33.06 0.37 10.78
N MET A 243 31.99 0.73 10.08
CA MET A 243 31.56 0.03 8.86
C MET A 243 32.46 0.42 7.68
N GLY A 244 32.86 -0.55 6.84
CA GLY A 244 33.64 -0.25 5.65
C GLY A 244 32.85 0.60 4.64
N ALA A 245 33.51 1.51 3.91
CA ALA A 245 32.86 2.51 3.05
C ALA A 245 31.82 1.94 2.08
N GLU A 246 32.12 0.81 1.40
CA GLU A 246 31.17 0.18 0.49
C GLU A 246 29.91 -0.36 1.21
N ALA A 247 30.12 -1.00 2.36
CA ALA A 247 29.02 -1.53 3.18
C ALA A 247 28.17 -0.39 3.77
N ALA A 248 28.84 0.70 4.21
CA ALA A 248 28.19 1.90 4.72
C ALA A 248 27.33 2.59 3.63
N GLY A 249 27.86 2.76 2.42
CA GLY A 249 27.09 3.34 1.31
C GLY A 249 25.86 2.51 0.93
N ARG A 250 26.01 1.17 0.91
CA ARG A 250 24.87 0.27 0.66
C ARG A 250 23.82 0.35 1.76
N ALA A 251 24.23 0.40 3.03
CA ALA A 251 23.34 0.52 4.17
C ALA A 251 22.62 1.88 4.20
N ALA A 252 23.34 2.97 3.94
CA ALA A 252 22.77 4.32 3.85
C ALA A 252 21.69 4.44 2.76
N LEU A 253 21.91 3.82 1.59
CA LEU A 253 20.88 3.74 0.55
C LEU A 253 19.69 2.87 0.97
N ALA A 254 19.93 1.77 1.69
CA ALA A 254 18.85 0.95 2.25
C ALA A 254 18.00 1.72 3.25
N ASP A 255 18.61 2.59 4.07
CA ASP A 255 17.89 3.48 4.99
C ASP A 255 17.07 4.52 4.22
N LEU A 256 17.59 5.09 3.12
CA LEU A 256 16.79 5.96 2.25
C LEU A 256 15.58 5.20 1.67
N CYS A 257 15.80 4.00 1.12
CA CYS A 257 14.73 3.15 0.60
C CYS A 257 13.68 2.82 1.67
N HIS A 258 14.10 2.62 2.92
CA HIS A 258 13.21 2.39 4.05
C HIS A 258 12.38 3.64 4.37
N VAL A 259 12.98 4.83 4.36
CA VAL A 259 12.26 6.11 4.48
C VAL A 259 11.23 6.26 3.36
N LEU A 260 11.62 5.99 2.11
CA LEU A 260 10.72 6.08 0.95
C LEU A 260 9.49 5.17 1.08
N MET A 261 9.67 3.93 1.56
CA MET A 261 8.57 3.00 1.83
C MET A 261 7.62 3.46 2.95
N ASN A 262 8.08 4.38 3.82
CA ASN A 262 7.31 4.92 4.93
C ASN A 262 6.67 6.28 4.62
N LEU A 263 6.92 6.87 3.45
CA LEU A 263 6.31 8.14 3.06
C LEU A 263 4.79 8.01 2.92
N SER A 264 4.06 9.05 3.30
CA SER A 264 2.62 9.12 3.03
C SER A 264 2.32 9.03 1.53
N GLU A 265 3.16 9.61 0.68
CA GLU A 265 3.03 9.52 -0.79
C GLU A 265 3.24 8.11 -1.35
N PHE A 266 3.92 7.22 -0.61
CA PHE A 266 4.04 5.82 -1.00
C PHE A 266 2.77 5.03 -0.65
N VAL A 267 2.19 5.34 0.52
CA VAL A 267 1.06 4.60 1.09
C VAL A 267 -0.29 5.09 0.54
N TYR A 268 -0.35 6.31 0.00
CA TYR A 268 -1.57 6.90 -0.58
C TYR A 268 -1.44 7.09 -2.09
N VAL A 269 -2.48 6.69 -2.82
CA VAL A 269 -2.64 6.94 -4.25
C VAL A 269 -3.66 8.04 -4.49
N ASP A 270 -3.34 8.93 -5.43
CA ASP A 270 -4.13 10.09 -5.85
C ASP A 270 -4.83 9.91 -7.21
#